data_AF-A0A962BWR8-F1
#
_entry.id   AF-A0A962BWR8-F1
#
_cell.length_a   1.000
_cell.length_b   1.000
_cell.length_c   1.000
_cell.angle_alpha   90.00
_cell.angle_beta   90.00
_cell.angle_gamma   90.00
#
_symmetry.space_group_name_H-M   'P 1'
#
loop_
_entity.id
_entity.type
_entity.pdbx_description
1 polymer ?
#
loop_
_entity_poly.entity_id
_entity_poly.type
_entity_poly.pdbx_seq_one_letter_code
_entity_poly.pdbx_strand_id
1 'polypeptide(L)'
;NLVTNASWNDIWLNEGFTSYVENRVVEALYGKEQSQMEDVISQHGLDLELKEMNPKWQALAMPALGTTDPDEVSSGVPYVKGAWFLQFLEQRFGREVFDPFLRGWFDSHAFQSVNSAEFVAYLHENLLPKNPKAVTEKELDAWLNQPGIPKFAKRATSERLDAVDKARQRWLDGKGVASDIKTADWITQEWVHFLEGMPETLSNAQLVELDQAFHFTGTRNGEIAQRWYPLTVRSGYFEARPAIAEFLKRIGRRKLIMPTYRALIEAGGDNLKLAREVYAEAKAGYHPITSGSVEALLAKADAAK
;
A
#
# COMPACT_ATOMS: atom_id res chain seq x y z
N ASN A 1 16.09 -14.28 8.58
CA ASN A 1 16.12 -12.90 9.08
C ASN A 1 16.77 -12.85 10.45
N LEU A 2 17.22 -11.66 10.89
CA LEU A 2 18.11 -11.51 12.05
C LEU A 2 17.37 -11.28 13.36
N VAL A 3 16.35 -10.43 13.39
CA VAL A 3 15.49 -10.16 14.55
C VAL A 3 14.06 -10.49 14.13
N THR A 4 13.33 -11.25 14.94
CA THR A 4 11.95 -11.68 14.62
C THR A 4 10.97 -11.30 15.71
N ASN A 5 9.72 -10.99 15.36
CA ASN A 5 8.65 -10.75 16.30
C ASN A 5 8.36 -12.01 17.15
N ALA A 6 8.20 -11.85 18.46
CA ALA A 6 7.90 -12.96 19.38
C ALA A 6 6.46 -13.48 19.23
N SER A 7 5.55 -12.63 18.78
CA SER A 7 4.15 -12.98 18.50
C SER A 7 3.62 -12.18 17.31
N TRP A 8 2.51 -12.63 16.72
CA TRP A 8 1.84 -11.88 15.65
C TRP A 8 1.36 -10.50 16.08
N ASN A 9 1.15 -10.26 17.38
CA ASN A 9 0.79 -8.94 17.90
C ASN A 9 1.90 -7.90 17.63
N ASP A 10 3.14 -8.37 17.51
CA ASP A 10 4.35 -7.58 17.36
C ASP A 10 4.88 -7.59 15.91
N ILE A 11 4.06 -7.99 14.94
CA ILE A 11 4.47 -8.15 13.53
C ILE A 11 5.06 -6.89 12.91
N TRP A 12 4.71 -5.71 13.43
CA TRP A 12 5.30 -4.44 13.02
C TRP A 12 6.81 -4.35 13.25
N LEU A 13 7.37 -5.10 14.22
CA LEU A 13 8.81 -5.16 14.44
C LEU A 13 9.55 -5.82 13.27
N ASN A 14 8.86 -6.66 12.50
CA ASN A 14 9.39 -7.17 11.24
C ASN A 14 9.09 -6.18 10.11
N GLU A 15 7.81 -5.92 9.86
CA GLU A 15 7.38 -5.26 8.62
C GLU A 15 7.63 -3.76 8.63
N GLY A 16 7.52 -3.11 9.79
CA GLY A 16 7.80 -1.68 9.93
C GLY A 16 9.28 -1.38 9.78
N PHE A 17 10.14 -2.20 10.40
CA PHE A 17 11.59 -2.12 10.22
C PHE A 17 12.01 -2.45 8.79
N THR A 18 11.44 -3.50 8.19
CA THR A 18 11.74 -3.88 6.81
C THR A 18 11.34 -2.77 5.85
N SER A 19 10.13 -2.23 5.98
CA SER A 19 9.63 -1.13 5.13
C SER A 19 10.46 0.15 5.31
N TYR A 20 10.88 0.47 6.54
CA TYR A 20 11.77 1.60 6.80
C TYR A 20 13.14 1.41 6.12
N VAL A 21 13.77 0.25 6.31
CA VAL A 21 15.09 -0.05 5.74
C VAL A 21 15.02 -0.18 4.21
N GLU A 22 13.94 -0.74 3.67
CA GLU A 22 13.66 -0.79 2.23
C GLU A 22 13.70 0.62 1.64
N ASN A 23 12.96 1.56 2.21
CA ASN A 23 12.93 2.93 1.71
C ASN A 23 14.29 3.65 1.88
N ARG A 24 15.06 3.33 2.93
CA ARG A 24 16.45 3.81 3.09
C ARG A 24 17.37 3.28 1.99
N VAL A 25 17.18 2.05 1.52
CA VAL A 25 17.92 1.48 0.37
C VAL A 25 17.47 2.14 -0.94
N VAL A 26 16.17 2.37 -1.13
CA VAL A 26 15.65 3.12 -2.28
C VAL A 26 16.26 4.51 -2.33
N GLU A 27 16.29 5.23 -1.21
CA GLU A 27 16.93 6.55 -1.12
C GLU A 27 18.41 6.50 -1.51
N ALA A 28 19.14 5.49 -1.04
CA ALA A 28 20.57 5.36 -1.32
C ALA A 28 20.87 5.03 -2.80
N LEU A 29 19.98 4.30 -3.48
CA LEU A 29 20.19 3.84 -4.86
C LEU A 29 19.57 4.78 -5.91
N TYR A 30 18.37 5.31 -5.63
CA TYR A 30 17.56 6.07 -6.56
C TYR A 30 17.33 7.52 -6.13
N GLY A 31 17.79 7.89 -4.94
CA GLY A 31 17.71 9.25 -4.42
C GLY A 31 16.47 9.52 -3.58
N LYS A 32 16.56 10.58 -2.79
CA LYS A 32 15.54 11.02 -1.83
C LYS A 32 14.20 11.36 -2.47
N GLU A 33 14.22 11.88 -3.69
CA GLU A 33 12.99 12.23 -4.39
C GLU A 33 12.12 10.98 -4.64
N GLN A 34 12.71 9.89 -5.12
CA GLN A 34 11.96 8.64 -5.35
C GLN A 34 11.51 8.01 -4.03
N SER A 35 12.37 7.96 -3.01
CA SER A 35 11.99 7.39 -1.72
C SER A 35 10.82 8.15 -1.08
N GLN A 36 10.78 9.48 -1.22
CA GLN A 36 9.65 10.32 -0.78
C GLN A 36 8.38 10.09 -1.60
N MET A 37 8.47 9.83 -2.92
CA MET A 37 7.30 9.44 -3.71
C MET A 37 6.68 8.13 -3.21
N GLU A 38 7.52 7.14 -2.89
CA GLU A 38 7.06 5.85 -2.36
C GLU A 38 6.41 6.00 -0.98
N ASP A 39 6.93 6.87 -0.11
CA ASP A 39 6.29 7.22 1.15
C ASP A 39 4.92 7.87 0.94
N VAL A 40 4.81 8.86 0.02
CA VAL A 40 3.53 9.53 -0.27
C VAL A 40 2.48 8.51 -0.72
N ILE A 41 2.82 7.65 -1.69
CA ILE A 41 1.92 6.61 -2.22
C ILE A 41 1.52 5.63 -1.10
N SER A 42 2.48 5.18 -0.29
CA SER A 42 2.22 4.21 0.78
C SER A 42 1.34 4.82 1.89
N GLN A 43 1.60 6.07 2.29
CA GLN A 43 0.80 6.80 3.27
C GLN A 43 -0.63 7.03 2.76
N HIS A 44 -0.81 7.36 1.47
CA HIS A 44 -2.12 7.48 0.85
C HIS A 44 -2.89 6.15 0.84
N GLY A 45 -2.23 5.05 0.43
CA GLY A 45 -2.82 3.72 0.45
C GLY A 45 -3.28 3.29 1.84
N LEU A 46 -2.46 3.56 2.86
CA LEU A 46 -2.83 3.28 4.25
C LEU A 46 -4.02 4.13 4.71
N ASP A 47 -4.09 5.42 4.34
CA ASP A 47 -5.25 6.26 4.70
C ASP A 47 -6.56 5.72 4.15
N LEU A 48 -6.55 5.11 2.96
CA LEU A 48 -7.73 4.46 2.37
C LEU A 48 -8.09 3.19 3.14
N GLU A 49 -7.12 2.33 3.42
CA GLU A 49 -7.32 1.09 4.17
C GLU A 49 -7.88 1.36 5.58
N LEU A 50 -7.32 2.33 6.29
CA LEU A 50 -7.75 2.71 7.64
C LEU A 50 -9.22 3.18 7.71
N LYS A 51 -9.80 3.70 6.62
CA LYS A 51 -11.21 4.09 6.59
C LYS A 51 -12.16 2.90 6.61
N GLU A 52 -11.74 1.78 6.03
CA GLU A 52 -12.53 0.54 5.91
C GLU A 52 -12.22 -0.46 7.03
N MET A 53 -11.08 -0.29 7.69
CA MET A 53 -10.58 -1.20 8.73
C MET A 53 -11.24 -0.94 10.09
N ASN A 54 -11.55 -2.02 10.83
CA ASN A 54 -12.00 -1.90 12.21
C ASN A 54 -10.94 -1.19 13.08
N PRO A 55 -11.27 -0.09 13.79
CA PRO A 55 -10.32 0.66 14.63
C PRO A 55 -9.54 -0.20 15.63
N LYS A 56 -10.11 -1.31 16.12
CA LYS A 56 -9.44 -2.25 17.03
C LYS A 56 -8.10 -2.77 16.47
N TRP A 57 -8.02 -2.93 15.15
CA TRP A 57 -6.88 -3.53 14.47
C TRP A 57 -5.92 -2.49 13.88
N GLN A 58 -6.14 -1.20 14.11
CA GLN A 58 -5.31 -0.11 13.57
C GLN A 58 -4.13 0.28 14.49
N ALA A 59 -4.03 -0.31 15.67
CA ALA A 59 -2.87 -0.16 16.55
C ALA A 59 -1.65 -0.84 15.93
N LEU A 60 -0.46 -0.27 16.14
CA LEU A 60 0.78 -0.81 15.58
C LEU A 60 1.24 -2.03 16.38
N ALA A 61 1.25 -1.91 17.71
CA ALA A 61 1.29 -3.04 18.63
C ALA A 61 -0.14 -3.58 18.78
N MET A 62 -0.45 -4.67 18.09
CA MET A 62 -1.84 -5.15 18.01
C MET A 62 -2.30 -5.70 19.36
N PRO A 63 -3.61 -5.57 19.69
CA PRO A 63 -4.18 -6.27 20.83
C PRO A 63 -4.09 -7.80 20.61
N ALA A 64 -4.16 -8.55 21.69
CA ALA A 64 -4.11 -10.01 21.64
C ALA A 64 -5.15 -10.60 20.65
N LEU A 65 -4.67 -11.41 19.70
CA LEU A 65 -5.51 -12.03 18.68
C LEU A 65 -6.49 -13.07 19.24
N GLY A 66 -6.13 -13.75 20.33
CA GLY A 66 -6.92 -14.83 20.90
C GLY A 66 -7.08 -15.97 19.89
N THR A 67 -8.31 -16.24 19.46
CA THR A 67 -8.63 -17.24 18.43
C THR A 67 -8.78 -16.66 17.02
N THR A 68 -8.53 -15.36 16.83
CA THR A 68 -8.59 -14.70 15.51
C THR A 68 -7.42 -15.18 14.67
N ASP A 69 -7.68 -15.58 13.43
CA ASP A 69 -6.62 -15.96 12.48
C ASP A 69 -5.76 -14.72 12.15
N PRO A 70 -4.42 -14.77 12.28
CA PRO A 70 -3.54 -13.69 11.86
C PRO A 70 -3.76 -13.22 10.41
N ASP A 71 -4.16 -14.11 9.50
CA ASP A 71 -4.42 -13.75 8.11
C ASP A 71 -5.69 -12.88 7.95
N GLU A 72 -6.64 -12.96 8.89
CA GLU A 72 -7.87 -12.14 8.88
C GLU A 72 -7.62 -10.69 9.31
N VAL A 73 -6.53 -10.44 10.05
CA VAL A 73 -6.13 -9.10 10.53
C VAL A 73 -4.94 -8.51 9.77
N SER A 74 -4.45 -9.22 8.75
CA SER A 74 -3.40 -8.74 7.85
C SER A 74 -3.81 -7.43 7.20
N SER A 75 -2.92 -6.43 7.27
CA SER A 75 -3.15 -5.08 6.75
C SER A 75 -1.85 -4.37 6.37
N GLY A 76 -1.94 -3.18 5.79
CA GLY A 76 -0.80 -2.28 5.57
C GLY A 76 -0.30 -1.58 6.83
N VAL A 77 -1.01 -1.66 7.96
CA VAL A 77 -0.65 -1.00 9.23
C VAL A 77 0.77 -1.36 9.70
N PRO A 78 1.15 -2.64 9.90
CA PRO A 78 2.48 -2.97 10.42
C PRO A 78 3.63 -2.51 9.50
N TYR A 79 3.38 -2.41 8.20
CA TYR A 79 4.33 -1.94 7.20
C TYR A 79 4.45 -0.41 7.24
N VAL A 80 3.37 0.28 6.87
CA VAL A 80 3.40 1.71 6.58
C VAL A 80 3.39 2.54 7.86
N LYS A 81 2.52 2.22 8.83
CA LYS A 81 2.53 2.91 10.13
C LYS A 81 3.79 2.60 10.92
N GLY A 82 4.31 1.37 10.80
CA GLY A 82 5.57 0.95 11.40
C GLY A 82 6.77 1.72 10.86
N ALA A 83 6.91 1.79 9.54
CA ALA A 83 7.96 2.60 8.92
C ALA A 83 7.84 4.08 9.26
N TRP A 84 6.61 4.62 9.24
CA TRP A 84 6.38 6.03 9.56
C TRP A 84 6.68 6.37 11.02
N PHE A 85 6.46 5.44 11.94
CA PHE A 85 6.91 5.58 13.33
C PHE A 85 8.44 5.63 13.42
N LEU A 86 9.16 4.78 12.69
CA LEU A 86 10.63 4.82 12.66
C LEU A 86 11.15 6.11 11.98
N GLN A 87 10.51 6.58 10.93
CA GLN A 87 10.79 7.89 10.32
C GLN A 87 10.51 9.04 11.30
N PHE A 88 9.47 8.95 12.12
CA PHE A 88 9.22 9.93 13.18
C PHE A 88 10.37 9.96 14.20
N LEU A 89 10.89 8.80 14.63
CA LEU A 89 12.07 8.74 15.49
C LEU A 89 13.30 9.34 14.77
N GLU A 90 13.55 8.97 13.52
CA GLU A 90 14.61 9.55 12.70
C GLU A 90 14.51 11.10 12.64
N GLN A 91 13.32 11.64 12.42
CA GLN A 91 13.09 13.09 12.36
C GLN A 91 13.35 13.80 13.69
N ARG A 92 13.15 13.12 14.82
CA ARG A 92 13.32 13.69 16.17
C ARG A 92 14.76 13.61 16.68
N PHE A 93 15.51 12.60 16.26
CA PHE A 93 16.89 12.37 16.72
C PHE A 93 17.95 12.71 15.66
N GLY A 94 17.58 12.75 14.37
CA GLY A 94 18.51 12.83 13.25
C GLY A 94 19.21 11.50 12.96
N ARG A 95 19.58 11.27 11.71
CA ARG A 95 20.22 10.01 11.27
C ARG A 95 21.54 9.72 11.97
N GLU A 96 22.32 10.74 12.30
CA GLU A 96 23.60 10.57 13.01
C GLU A 96 23.44 9.88 14.37
N VAL A 97 22.29 10.06 15.02
CA VAL A 97 21.94 9.42 16.30
C VAL A 97 21.11 8.16 16.08
N PHE A 98 20.16 8.20 15.13
CA PHE A 98 19.20 7.11 14.92
C PHE A 98 19.81 5.89 14.22
N ASP A 99 20.73 6.08 13.26
CA ASP A 99 21.33 4.97 12.51
C ASP A 99 22.21 4.07 13.42
N PRO A 100 23.07 4.60 14.31
CA PRO A 100 23.78 3.77 15.29
C PRO A 100 22.85 3.04 16.25
N PHE A 101 21.74 3.67 16.67
CA PHE A 101 20.72 3.02 17.49
C PHE A 101 20.08 1.83 16.78
N LEU A 102 19.69 1.99 15.51
CA LEU A 102 19.13 0.89 14.71
C LEU A 102 20.12 -0.25 14.50
N ARG A 103 21.38 0.06 14.24
CA ARG A 103 22.43 -0.96 14.13
C ARG A 103 22.60 -1.71 15.45
N GLY A 104 22.66 -0.98 16.56
CA GLY A 104 22.72 -1.56 17.90
C GLY A 104 21.54 -2.49 18.18
N TRP A 105 20.33 -2.10 17.80
CA TRP A 105 19.12 -2.92 17.95
C TRP A 105 19.26 -4.27 17.24
N PHE A 106 19.70 -4.27 15.98
CA PHE A 106 19.90 -5.49 15.21
C PHE A 106 21.05 -6.36 15.76
N ASP A 107 22.16 -5.74 16.17
CA ASP A 107 23.32 -6.45 16.71
C ASP A 107 22.99 -7.11 18.06
N SER A 108 22.31 -6.40 18.96
CA SER A 108 22.01 -6.90 20.32
C SER A 108 20.92 -7.98 20.36
N HIS A 109 20.04 -7.99 19.35
CA HIS A 109 18.94 -8.97 19.24
C HIS A 109 19.16 -9.99 18.13
N ALA A 110 20.40 -10.10 17.63
CA ALA A 110 20.76 -11.04 16.59
C ALA A 110 20.32 -12.47 16.93
N PHE A 111 19.52 -13.05 16.03
CA PHE A 111 18.90 -14.37 16.12
C PHE A 111 17.97 -14.56 17.33
N GLN A 112 17.33 -13.49 17.78
CA GLN A 112 16.36 -13.51 18.88
C GLN A 112 14.95 -13.14 18.42
N SER A 113 13.99 -13.52 19.25
CA SER A 113 12.60 -13.09 19.13
C SER A 113 12.30 -11.99 20.15
N VAL A 114 11.66 -10.91 19.71
CA VAL A 114 11.41 -9.69 20.50
C VAL A 114 9.95 -9.26 20.43
N ASN A 115 9.44 -8.65 21.50
CA ASN A 115 8.12 -8.03 21.56
C ASN A 115 8.21 -6.50 21.62
N SER A 116 7.05 -5.85 21.48
CA SER A 116 6.95 -4.38 21.45
C SER A 116 7.44 -3.72 22.74
N ALA A 117 7.23 -4.36 23.90
CA ALA A 117 7.70 -3.83 25.18
C ALA A 117 9.23 -3.86 25.30
N GLU A 118 9.87 -4.90 24.77
CA GLU A 118 11.34 -5.00 24.68
C GLU A 118 11.91 -3.90 23.78
N PHE A 119 11.27 -3.62 22.63
CA PHE A 119 11.67 -2.49 21.79
C PHE A 119 11.55 -1.14 22.51
N VAL A 120 10.44 -0.91 23.21
CA VAL A 120 10.22 0.32 23.97
C VAL A 120 11.27 0.47 25.09
N ALA A 121 11.56 -0.61 25.83
CA ALA A 121 12.62 -0.62 26.84
C ALA A 121 13.98 -0.28 26.22
N TYR A 122 14.32 -0.89 25.08
CA TYR A 122 15.56 -0.61 24.36
C TYR A 122 15.63 0.86 23.88
N LEU A 123 14.53 1.42 23.40
CA LEU A 123 14.41 2.83 23.02
C LEU A 123 14.68 3.77 24.20
N HIS A 124 14.10 3.48 25.37
CA HIS A 124 14.32 4.26 26.60
C HIS A 124 15.76 4.19 27.10
N GLU A 125 16.42 3.05 26.95
CA GLU A 125 17.81 2.87 27.40
C GLU A 125 18.82 3.47 26.42
N ASN A 126 18.60 3.31 25.11
CA ASN A 126 19.65 3.55 24.11
C ASN A 126 19.44 4.79 23.25
N LEU A 127 18.20 5.23 23.02
CA LEU A 127 17.88 6.38 22.16
C LEU A 127 17.47 7.61 22.96
N LEU A 128 16.48 7.48 23.84
CA LEU A 128 15.91 8.61 24.57
C LEU A 128 16.94 9.42 25.37
N PRO A 129 17.97 8.83 26.03
CA PRO A 129 18.98 9.59 26.76
C PRO A 129 19.83 10.52 25.88
N LYS A 130 19.87 10.27 24.56
CA LYS A 130 20.58 11.15 23.59
C LYS A 130 19.85 12.47 23.37
N ASN A 131 18.53 12.49 23.55
CA ASN A 131 17.70 13.70 23.56
C ASN A 131 16.39 13.44 24.32
N PRO A 132 16.35 13.64 25.65
CA PRO A 132 15.23 13.23 26.50
C PRO A 132 13.89 13.93 26.21
N LYS A 133 13.91 15.04 25.46
CA LYS A 133 12.71 15.81 25.08
C LYS A 133 12.29 15.55 23.63
N ALA A 134 13.00 14.69 22.91
CA ALA A 134 12.73 14.40 21.50
C ALA A 134 11.37 13.71 21.29
N VAL A 135 11.01 12.81 22.18
CA VAL A 135 9.78 12.01 22.12
C VAL A 135 9.20 11.89 23.52
N THR A 136 7.89 12.07 23.64
CA THR A 136 7.14 11.91 24.89
C THR A 136 6.45 10.54 24.96
N GLU A 137 6.15 10.05 26.18
CA GLU A 137 5.35 8.83 26.38
C GLU A 137 4.01 8.87 25.65
N LYS A 138 3.39 10.06 25.60
CA LYS A 138 2.12 10.26 24.89
C LYS A 138 2.28 10.10 23.38
N GLU A 139 3.42 10.50 22.82
CA GLU A 139 3.70 10.30 21.40
C GLU A 139 4.00 8.82 21.11
N LEU A 140 4.73 8.11 21.99
CA LEU A 140 4.94 6.67 21.88
C LEU A 140 3.62 5.89 21.94
N ASP A 141 2.75 6.19 22.91
CA ASP A 141 1.43 5.56 23.02
C ASP A 141 0.56 5.85 21.79
N ALA A 142 0.59 7.09 21.28
CA ALA A 142 -0.15 7.46 20.07
C ALA A 142 0.29 6.65 18.84
N TRP A 143 1.58 6.35 18.70
CA TRP A 143 2.09 5.54 17.61
C TRP A 143 1.80 4.04 17.80
N LEU A 144 2.06 3.51 19.00
CA LEU A 144 2.04 2.08 19.25
C LEU A 144 0.62 1.55 19.48
N ASN A 145 -0.18 2.24 20.29
CA ASN A 145 -1.40 1.68 20.86
C ASN A 145 -2.70 2.33 20.35
N GLN A 146 -2.63 3.56 19.84
CA GLN A 146 -3.83 4.26 19.36
C GLN A 146 -4.15 3.93 17.90
N PRO A 147 -5.44 3.88 17.52
CA PRO A 147 -5.86 3.68 16.14
C PRO A 147 -5.55 4.89 15.24
N GLY A 148 -5.50 4.65 13.93
CA GLY A 148 -5.20 5.67 12.93
C GLY A 148 -3.75 6.16 12.97
N ILE A 149 -3.49 7.29 12.30
CA ILE A 149 -2.18 7.96 12.30
C ILE A 149 -2.21 9.14 13.26
N PRO A 150 -1.19 9.32 14.13
CA PRO A 150 -1.14 10.47 15.02
C PRO A 150 -1.20 11.79 14.26
N LYS A 151 -2.03 12.74 14.72
CA LYS A 151 -2.23 14.04 14.05
C LYS A 151 -0.96 14.90 13.93
N PHE A 152 0.05 14.62 14.77
CA PHE A 152 1.34 15.31 14.75
C PHE A 152 2.36 14.66 13.80
N ALA A 153 2.02 13.50 13.20
CA ALA A 153 2.90 12.84 12.23
C ALA A 153 3.09 13.74 11.01
N LYS A 154 4.35 13.99 10.65
CA LYS A 154 4.68 14.74 9.43
C LYS A 154 4.54 13.80 8.23
N ARG A 155 3.70 14.19 7.27
CA ARG A 155 3.53 13.47 6.01
C ARG A 155 4.71 13.68 5.08
N ALA A 156 4.99 12.68 4.27
CA ALA A 156 5.88 12.84 3.13
C ALA A 156 5.25 13.78 2.11
N THR A 157 6.09 14.44 1.33
CA THR A 157 5.69 15.36 0.26
C THR A 157 6.56 15.09 -0.96
N SER A 158 6.02 15.31 -2.16
CA SER A 158 6.78 15.17 -3.41
C SER A 158 6.33 16.19 -4.44
N GLU A 159 7.25 17.04 -4.87
CA GLU A 159 6.99 18.04 -5.91
C GLU A 159 6.65 17.38 -7.27
N ARG A 160 7.20 16.20 -7.55
CA ARG A 160 6.86 15.40 -8.75
C ARG A 160 5.42 14.94 -8.72
N LEU A 161 4.96 14.41 -7.59
CA LEU A 161 3.57 13.99 -7.43
C LEU A 161 2.60 15.19 -7.41
N ASP A 162 3.02 16.32 -6.84
CA ASP A 162 2.25 17.57 -6.94
C ASP A 162 2.10 18.04 -8.41
N ALA A 163 3.14 17.85 -9.24
CA ALA A 163 3.09 18.15 -10.66
C ALA A 163 2.16 17.18 -11.42
N VAL A 164 2.18 15.88 -11.06
CA VAL A 164 1.23 14.88 -11.57
C VAL A 164 -0.21 15.29 -11.24
N ASP A 165 -0.47 15.71 -10.00
CA ASP A 165 -1.79 16.15 -9.57
C ASP A 165 -2.29 17.36 -10.34
N LYS A 166 -1.43 18.36 -10.55
CA LYS A 166 -1.74 19.54 -11.37
C LYS A 166 -2.05 19.16 -12.81
N ALA A 167 -1.27 18.26 -13.41
CA ALA A 167 -1.49 17.81 -14.78
C ALA A 167 -2.81 17.02 -14.90
N ARG A 168 -3.06 16.09 -13.97
CA ARG A 168 -4.30 15.31 -13.89
C ARG A 168 -5.51 16.21 -13.74
N GLN A 169 -5.48 17.16 -12.80
CA GLN A 169 -6.60 18.07 -12.56
C GLN A 169 -6.85 18.98 -13.77
N ARG A 170 -5.80 19.48 -14.43
CA ARG A 170 -5.95 20.25 -15.66
C ARG A 170 -6.66 19.46 -16.77
N TRP A 171 -6.32 18.18 -16.92
CA TRP A 171 -6.99 17.29 -17.86
C TRP A 171 -8.44 16.99 -17.46
N LEU A 172 -8.69 16.69 -16.17
CA LEU A 172 -10.05 16.48 -15.63
C LEU A 172 -10.96 17.70 -15.80
N ASP A 173 -10.40 18.92 -15.72
CA ASP A 173 -11.09 20.18 -15.99
C ASP A 173 -11.40 20.42 -17.49
N GLY A 174 -10.98 19.52 -18.38
CA GLY A 174 -11.10 19.67 -19.84
C GLY A 174 -10.14 20.73 -20.43
N LYS A 175 -9.08 21.10 -19.70
CA LYS A 175 -8.12 22.15 -20.12
C LYS A 175 -6.90 21.56 -20.84
N GLY A 176 -7.14 20.77 -21.89
CA GLY A 176 -6.11 20.08 -22.67
C GLY A 176 -6.51 18.64 -22.97
N VAL A 177 -5.66 17.92 -23.69
CA VAL A 177 -5.85 16.49 -23.97
C VAL A 177 -4.80 15.64 -23.27
N ALA A 178 -5.05 14.34 -23.10
CA ALA A 178 -4.15 13.42 -22.41
C ALA A 178 -2.74 13.42 -23.03
N SER A 179 -2.65 13.46 -24.36
CA SER A 179 -1.37 13.50 -25.08
C SER A 179 -0.54 14.78 -24.84
N ASP A 180 -1.13 15.84 -24.25
CA ASP A 180 -0.39 17.06 -23.86
C ASP A 180 0.35 16.87 -22.53
N ILE A 181 0.02 15.84 -21.74
CA ILE A 181 0.65 15.61 -20.44
C ILE A 181 2.08 15.09 -20.69
N LYS A 182 3.07 15.81 -20.16
CA LYS A 182 4.48 15.46 -20.29
C LYS A 182 4.82 14.31 -19.34
N THR A 183 4.80 13.10 -19.86
CA THR A 183 5.02 11.86 -19.09
C THR A 183 6.31 11.11 -19.46
N ALA A 184 7.13 11.68 -20.35
CA ALA A 184 8.33 11.01 -20.88
C ALA A 184 9.33 10.57 -19.78
N ASP A 185 9.44 11.34 -18.71
CA ASP A 185 10.36 11.08 -17.58
C ASP A 185 9.65 10.43 -16.37
N TRP A 186 8.36 10.09 -16.50
CA TRP A 186 7.62 9.47 -15.41
C TRP A 186 8.09 8.04 -15.18
N ILE A 187 8.32 7.70 -13.92
CA ILE A 187 8.53 6.33 -13.49
C ILE A 187 7.21 5.74 -13.01
N THR A 188 7.26 4.50 -12.50
CA THR A 188 6.04 3.78 -12.09
C THR A 188 5.26 4.54 -11.02
N GLN A 189 5.95 5.23 -10.11
CA GLN A 189 5.38 5.96 -8.99
C GLN A 189 4.46 7.09 -9.46
N GLU A 190 4.87 7.91 -10.43
CA GLU A 190 3.97 8.94 -10.99
C GLU A 190 2.78 8.34 -11.72
N TRP A 191 2.96 7.23 -12.46
CA TRP A 191 1.83 6.56 -13.12
C TRP A 191 0.82 5.98 -12.13
N VAL A 192 1.32 5.37 -11.05
CA VAL A 192 0.50 4.89 -9.95
C VAL A 192 -0.26 6.05 -9.32
N HIS A 193 0.41 7.14 -8.96
CA HIS A 193 -0.21 8.32 -8.37
C HIS A 193 -1.21 9.00 -9.30
N PHE A 194 -0.91 9.06 -10.59
CA PHE A 194 -1.81 9.58 -11.62
C PHE A 194 -3.12 8.79 -11.65
N LEU A 195 -3.05 7.45 -11.66
CA LEU A 195 -4.24 6.59 -11.71
C LEU A 195 -4.98 6.53 -10.38
N GLU A 196 -4.29 6.54 -9.24
CA GLU A 196 -4.93 6.53 -7.91
C GLU A 196 -5.72 7.80 -7.61
N GLY A 197 -5.27 8.94 -8.14
CA GLY A 197 -5.98 10.21 -7.98
C GLY A 197 -7.10 10.45 -9.00
N MET A 198 -7.47 9.45 -9.82
CA MET A 198 -8.63 9.55 -10.71
C MET A 198 -9.95 9.50 -9.92
N PRO A 199 -11.03 10.12 -10.43
CA PRO A 199 -12.37 9.93 -9.89
C PRO A 199 -12.80 8.45 -9.91
N GLU A 200 -13.85 8.12 -9.15
CA GLU A 200 -14.35 6.74 -9.05
C GLU A 200 -14.70 6.14 -10.43
N THR A 201 -15.25 6.98 -11.32
CA THR A 201 -15.56 6.65 -12.71
C THR A 201 -15.11 7.76 -13.66
N LEU A 202 -14.86 7.40 -14.91
CA LEU A 202 -14.60 8.33 -16.01
C LEU A 202 -15.59 8.07 -17.15
N SER A 203 -15.78 9.05 -18.04
CA SER A 203 -16.54 8.80 -19.26
C SER A 203 -15.79 7.85 -20.20
N ASN A 204 -16.52 7.13 -21.05
CA ASN A 204 -15.92 6.25 -22.06
C ASN A 204 -14.93 7.01 -22.98
N ALA A 205 -15.27 8.24 -23.37
CA ALA A 205 -14.41 9.09 -24.18
C ALA A 205 -13.07 9.40 -23.48
N GLN A 206 -13.11 9.71 -22.18
CA GLN A 206 -11.89 9.95 -21.39
C GLN A 206 -11.01 8.71 -21.28
N LEU A 207 -11.61 7.52 -21.13
CA LEU A 207 -10.85 6.27 -21.05
C LEU A 207 -10.19 5.93 -22.38
N VAL A 208 -10.92 6.07 -23.49
CA VAL A 208 -10.36 5.94 -24.84
C VAL A 208 -9.20 6.89 -25.05
N GLU A 209 -9.34 8.15 -24.66
CA GLU A 209 -8.29 9.16 -24.80
C GLU A 209 -7.03 8.81 -23.99
N LEU A 210 -7.20 8.42 -22.72
CA LEU A 210 -6.08 7.99 -21.86
C LEU A 210 -5.38 6.74 -22.42
N ASP A 211 -6.14 5.76 -22.89
CA ASP A 211 -5.60 4.50 -23.38
C ASP A 211 -4.89 4.64 -24.73
N GLN A 212 -5.39 5.54 -25.58
CA GLN A 212 -4.71 5.93 -26.82
C GLN A 212 -3.43 6.70 -26.54
N ALA A 213 -3.41 7.58 -25.55
CA ALA A 213 -2.24 8.39 -25.21
C ALA A 213 -1.15 7.58 -24.47
N PHE A 214 -1.53 6.70 -23.55
CA PHE A 214 -0.61 6.09 -22.59
C PHE A 214 -0.56 4.57 -22.61
N HIS A 215 -1.43 3.92 -23.39
CA HIS A 215 -1.44 2.47 -23.59
C HIS A 215 -1.51 1.66 -22.28
N PHE A 216 -2.45 2.01 -21.42
CA PHE A 216 -2.64 1.32 -20.14
C PHE A 216 -3.22 -0.09 -20.32
N THR A 217 -4.12 -0.29 -21.28
CA THR A 217 -4.68 -1.59 -21.61
C THR A 217 -3.59 -2.49 -22.21
N GLY A 218 -3.35 -3.64 -21.57
CA GLY A 218 -2.28 -4.56 -21.96
C GLY A 218 -0.90 -4.20 -21.40
N THR A 219 -0.81 -3.24 -20.48
CA THR A 219 0.46 -2.90 -19.82
C THR A 219 1.09 -4.13 -19.14
N ARG A 220 2.42 -4.24 -19.25
CA ARG A 220 3.20 -5.28 -18.57
C ARG A 220 3.44 -4.97 -17.10
N ASN A 221 3.30 -3.70 -16.71
CA ASN A 221 3.51 -3.26 -15.34
C ASN A 221 2.27 -3.60 -14.50
N GLY A 222 2.40 -4.60 -13.63
CA GLY A 222 1.32 -5.07 -12.78
C GLY A 222 0.77 -4.02 -11.82
N GLU A 223 1.58 -3.06 -11.38
CA GLU A 223 1.13 -1.97 -10.49
C GLU A 223 0.25 -0.98 -11.25
N ILE A 224 0.54 -0.68 -12.53
CA ILE A 224 -0.32 0.16 -13.39
C ILE A 224 -1.62 -0.59 -13.72
N ALA A 225 -1.52 -1.85 -14.14
CA ALA A 225 -2.67 -2.71 -14.44
C ALA A 225 -3.65 -2.80 -13.26
N GLN A 226 -3.13 -2.95 -12.03
CA GLN A 226 -3.93 -3.01 -10.81
C GLN A 226 -4.83 -1.78 -10.61
N ARG A 227 -4.40 -0.57 -11.02
CA ARG A 227 -5.23 0.65 -10.91
C ARG A 227 -6.11 0.87 -12.12
N TRP A 228 -5.58 0.61 -13.32
CA TRP A 228 -6.29 0.84 -14.57
C TRP A 228 -7.54 -0.05 -14.70
N TYR A 229 -7.40 -1.36 -14.52
CA TYR A 229 -8.49 -2.29 -14.82
C TYR A 229 -9.74 -2.15 -13.94
N PRO A 230 -9.65 -1.93 -12.61
CA PRO A 230 -10.84 -1.63 -11.82
C PRO A 230 -11.56 -0.35 -12.30
N LEU A 231 -10.80 0.68 -12.69
CA LEU A 231 -11.35 1.94 -13.20
C LEU A 231 -12.10 1.74 -14.53
N THR A 232 -11.54 0.95 -15.45
CA THR A 232 -12.21 0.64 -16.73
C THR A 232 -13.49 -0.15 -16.50
N VAL A 233 -13.49 -1.10 -15.56
CA VAL A 233 -14.68 -1.90 -15.22
C VAL A 233 -15.79 -1.03 -14.63
N ARG A 234 -15.49 -0.20 -13.62
CA ARG A 234 -16.49 0.69 -13.00
C ARG A 234 -17.08 1.70 -13.99
N SER A 235 -16.30 2.06 -15.01
CA SER A 235 -16.68 3.06 -16.01
C SER A 235 -17.30 2.48 -17.29
N GLY A 236 -17.41 1.15 -17.39
CA GLY A 236 -18.00 0.48 -18.56
C GLY A 236 -17.17 0.57 -19.86
N TYR A 237 -15.83 0.59 -19.76
CA TYR A 237 -14.93 0.54 -20.92
C TYR A 237 -14.61 -0.93 -21.25
N PHE A 238 -15.38 -1.49 -22.18
CA PHE A 238 -15.38 -2.93 -22.47
C PHE A 238 -14.20 -3.39 -23.34
N GLU A 239 -13.57 -2.47 -24.05
CA GLU A 239 -12.38 -2.67 -24.86
C GLU A 239 -11.20 -3.21 -24.04
N ALA A 240 -11.15 -2.92 -22.74
CA ALA A 240 -10.14 -3.44 -21.83
C ALA A 240 -10.36 -4.91 -21.40
N ARG A 241 -11.55 -5.48 -21.61
CA ARG A 241 -11.91 -6.83 -21.10
C ARG A 241 -10.98 -7.96 -21.55
N PRO A 242 -10.53 -8.04 -22.82
CA PRO A 242 -9.57 -9.06 -23.24
C PRO A 242 -8.25 -8.98 -22.47
N ALA A 243 -7.72 -7.77 -22.26
CA ALA A 243 -6.49 -7.55 -21.51
C ALA A 243 -6.66 -7.85 -20.01
N ILE A 244 -7.83 -7.54 -19.43
CA ILE A 244 -8.20 -7.93 -18.07
C ILE A 244 -8.16 -9.46 -17.94
N ALA A 245 -8.80 -10.18 -18.86
CA ALA A 245 -8.83 -11.65 -18.84
C ALA A 245 -7.42 -12.25 -18.93
N GLU A 246 -6.57 -11.73 -19.83
CA GLU A 246 -5.18 -12.19 -19.94
C GLU A 246 -4.38 -11.90 -18.67
N PHE A 247 -4.51 -10.69 -18.11
CA PHE A 247 -3.82 -10.29 -16.89
C PHE A 247 -4.17 -11.19 -15.70
N LEU A 248 -5.46 -11.43 -15.48
CA LEU A 248 -5.94 -12.28 -14.40
C LEU A 248 -5.50 -13.74 -14.59
N LYS A 249 -5.48 -14.27 -15.81
CA LYS A 249 -4.97 -15.63 -16.07
C LYS A 249 -3.47 -15.77 -15.84
N ARG A 250 -2.69 -14.71 -16.09
CA ARG A 250 -1.23 -14.72 -15.99
C ARG A 250 -0.71 -14.45 -14.57
N ILE A 251 -1.42 -13.68 -13.76
CA ILE A 251 -0.95 -13.19 -12.46
C ILE A 251 -1.76 -13.81 -11.31
N GLY A 252 -1.09 -14.44 -10.34
CA GLY A 252 -1.73 -15.00 -9.14
C GLY A 252 -1.55 -14.18 -7.85
N ARG A 253 -0.89 -13.00 -7.91
CA ARG A 253 -0.59 -12.16 -6.74
C ARG A 253 -1.86 -11.42 -6.31
N ARG A 254 -2.43 -11.79 -5.15
CA ARG A 254 -3.66 -11.20 -4.58
C ARG A 254 -3.71 -9.68 -4.67
N LYS A 255 -2.65 -8.98 -4.24
CA LYS A 255 -2.54 -7.50 -4.30
C LYS A 255 -2.92 -6.94 -5.69
N LEU A 256 -2.46 -7.60 -6.75
CA LEU A 256 -2.62 -7.11 -8.11
C LEU A 256 -3.98 -7.47 -8.73
N ILE A 257 -4.54 -8.62 -8.39
CA ILE A 257 -5.74 -9.16 -9.07
C ILE A 257 -7.05 -8.93 -8.32
N MET A 258 -7.01 -8.92 -6.98
CA MET A 258 -8.22 -8.84 -6.16
C MET A 258 -9.03 -7.55 -6.40
N PRO A 259 -8.42 -6.37 -6.60
CA PRO A 259 -9.18 -5.16 -6.94
C PRO A 259 -9.99 -5.30 -8.23
N THR A 260 -9.44 -6.00 -9.24
CA THR A 260 -10.11 -6.20 -10.53
C THR A 260 -11.24 -7.21 -10.42
N TYR A 261 -11.02 -8.33 -9.70
CA TYR A 261 -12.10 -9.29 -9.40
C TYR A 261 -13.25 -8.62 -8.65
N ARG A 262 -12.94 -7.81 -7.62
CA ARG A 262 -13.95 -7.07 -6.84
C ARG A 262 -14.77 -6.17 -7.75
N ALA A 263 -14.13 -5.33 -8.56
CA ALA A 263 -14.82 -4.43 -9.49
C ALA A 263 -15.72 -5.19 -10.49
N LEU A 264 -15.25 -6.31 -11.06
CA LEU A 264 -16.05 -7.12 -11.99
C LEU A 264 -17.29 -7.72 -11.33
N ILE A 265 -17.13 -8.23 -10.10
CA ILE A 265 -18.21 -8.87 -9.34
C ILE A 265 -19.25 -7.83 -8.91
N GLU A 266 -18.81 -6.69 -8.38
CA GLU A 266 -19.69 -5.58 -7.95
C GLU A 266 -20.46 -4.98 -9.14
N ALA A 267 -19.85 -4.87 -10.32
CA ALA A 267 -20.51 -4.39 -11.51
C ALA A 267 -21.59 -5.34 -12.07
N GLY A 268 -21.60 -6.62 -11.65
CA GLY A 268 -22.65 -7.58 -12.01
C GLY A 268 -22.74 -7.93 -13.50
N GLY A 269 -23.86 -8.53 -13.91
CA GLY A 269 -24.18 -8.82 -15.31
C GLY A 269 -23.07 -9.55 -16.08
N ASP A 270 -22.71 -9.02 -17.25
CA ASP A 270 -21.63 -9.54 -18.08
C ASP A 270 -20.24 -9.47 -17.42
N ASN A 271 -20.02 -8.54 -16.48
CA ASN A 271 -18.76 -8.46 -15.73
C ASN A 271 -18.63 -9.61 -14.74
N LEU A 272 -19.72 -9.97 -14.05
CA LEU A 272 -19.74 -11.15 -13.18
C LEU A 272 -19.57 -12.44 -13.98
N LYS A 273 -20.16 -12.52 -15.17
CA LYS A 273 -19.95 -13.65 -16.08
C LYS A 273 -18.47 -13.76 -16.49
N LEU A 274 -17.86 -12.65 -16.93
CA LEU A 274 -16.44 -12.60 -17.26
C LEU A 274 -15.55 -13.02 -16.08
N ALA A 275 -15.83 -12.53 -14.86
CA ALA A 275 -15.08 -12.92 -13.67
C ALA A 275 -15.11 -14.43 -13.41
N ARG A 276 -16.29 -15.08 -13.59
CA ARG A 276 -16.43 -16.53 -13.41
C ARG A 276 -15.70 -17.33 -14.49
N GLU A 277 -15.82 -16.92 -15.74
CA GLU A 277 -15.14 -17.57 -16.87
C GLU A 277 -13.63 -17.49 -16.74
N VAL A 278 -13.11 -16.29 -16.48
CA VAL A 278 -11.67 -16.06 -16.27
C VAL A 278 -11.15 -16.81 -15.05
N TYR A 279 -11.89 -16.81 -13.94
CA TYR A 279 -11.47 -17.56 -12.75
C TYR A 279 -11.42 -19.07 -13.02
N ALA A 280 -12.39 -19.64 -13.74
CA ALA A 280 -12.39 -21.05 -14.08
C ALA A 280 -11.13 -21.47 -14.86
N GLU A 281 -10.65 -20.61 -15.76
CA GLU A 281 -9.40 -20.81 -16.50
C GLU A 281 -8.15 -20.58 -15.63
N ALA A 282 -8.16 -19.55 -14.78
CA ALA A 282 -7.00 -19.14 -13.99
C ALA A 282 -6.76 -19.99 -12.73
N LYS A 283 -7.82 -20.59 -12.16
CA LYS A 283 -7.82 -21.26 -10.85
C LYS A 283 -6.71 -22.30 -10.69
N ALA A 284 -6.43 -23.07 -11.73
CA ALA A 284 -5.42 -24.13 -11.69
C ALA A 284 -3.99 -23.60 -11.48
N GLY A 285 -3.72 -22.35 -11.87
CA GLY A 285 -2.41 -21.70 -11.70
C GLY A 285 -2.31 -20.85 -10.42
N TYR A 286 -3.40 -20.64 -9.69
CA TYR A 286 -3.41 -19.81 -8.49
C TYR A 286 -2.94 -20.59 -7.26
N HIS A 287 -2.25 -19.89 -6.36
CA HIS A 287 -2.01 -20.38 -5.01
C HIS A 287 -3.35 -20.59 -4.27
N PRO A 288 -3.50 -21.62 -3.41
CA PRO A 288 -4.76 -21.90 -2.71
C PRO A 288 -5.37 -20.71 -1.96
N ILE A 289 -4.54 -19.88 -1.30
CA ILE A 289 -4.98 -18.65 -0.62
C ILE A 289 -5.59 -17.64 -1.61
N THR A 290 -5.01 -17.52 -2.81
CA THR A 290 -5.54 -16.66 -3.87
C THR A 290 -6.89 -17.18 -4.35
N SER A 291 -6.98 -18.48 -4.64
CA SER A 291 -8.22 -19.13 -5.05
C SER A 291 -9.33 -18.96 -4.00
N GLY A 292 -9.02 -19.21 -2.72
CA GLY A 292 -9.96 -19.01 -1.62
C GLY A 292 -10.45 -17.57 -1.50
N SER A 293 -9.58 -16.58 -1.74
CA SER A 293 -9.97 -15.15 -1.73
C SER A 293 -10.96 -14.80 -2.86
N VAL A 294 -10.72 -15.32 -4.07
CA VAL A 294 -11.64 -15.08 -5.21
C VAL A 294 -12.96 -15.82 -5.00
N GLU A 295 -12.92 -17.05 -4.50
CA GLU A 295 -14.11 -17.85 -4.18
C GLU A 295 -14.97 -17.18 -3.11
N ALA A 296 -14.37 -16.61 -2.06
CA ALA A 296 -15.10 -15.86 -1.05
C ALA A 296 -15.85 -14.65 -1.63
N LEU A 297 -15.24 -13.91 -2.57
CA LEU A 297 -15.93 -12.81 -3.27
C LEU A 297 -17.09 -13.31 -4.13
N LEU A 298 -16.88 -14.39 -4.89
CA LEU A 298 -17.92 -14.97 -5.74
C LEU A 298 -19.10 -15.53 -4.91
N ALA A 299 -18.81 -16.18 -3.79
CA ALA A 299 -19.82 -16.72 -2.88
C ALA A 299 -20.65 -15.60 -2.23
N LYS A 300 -20.02 -14.49 -1.83
CA LYS A 300 -20.73 -13.31 -1.32
C LYS A 300 -21.68 -12.73 -2.37
N ALA A 301 -21.28 -12.71 -3.64
CA ALA A 301 -22.13 -12.24 -4.73
C ALA A 301 -23.32 -13.16 -5.00
N ASP A 302 -23.14 -14.48 -4.84
CA ASP A 302 -24.23 -15.46 -4.98
C ASP A 302 -25.25 -15.37 -3.84
N ALA A 303 -24.79 -15.05 -2.62
CA ALA A 303 -25.65 -14.84 -1.46
C ALA A 303 -26.45 -13.52 -1.47
N ALA A 304 -26.08 -12.57 -2.32
CA ALA A 304 -26.74 -11.27 -2.45
C ALA A 304 -27.88 -11.24 -3.51
N LYS A 305 -28.10 -12.35 -4.22
CA LYS A 305 -29.20 -12.55 -5.18
C LYS A 305 -30.43 -13.13 -4.51
#